data_AF-A0AAW6V5I3-F1
#
_entry.id   AF-A0AAW6V5I3-F1
#
_cell.length_a   1.000
_cell.length_b   1.000
_cell.length_c   1.000
_cell.angle_alpha   90.00
_cell.angle_beta   90.00
_cell.angle_gamma   90.00
#
_symmetry.space_group_name_H-M   'P 1'
#
loop_
_entity.id
_entity.type
_entity.pdbx_description
1 polymer ?
#
loop_
_entity_poly.entity_id
_entity_poly.type
_entity_poly.pdbx_seq_one_letter_code
_entity_poly.pdbx_strand_id
1 'polypeptide(L)'
;MTIYRWASACLLSMTCAATAAEFKTIEADLLASNRLFCMTGYDHKPIGVAWESVKYSRYQPQSDGDRIFSDTVSRRFLEEENKTAFYNGAKYRVLGKPASACYDYSAARIQRMAGYLKV
;
A
#
# COMPACT_ATOMS: atom_id res chain seq x y z
N MET A 1 43.82 4.70 -19.08
CA MET A 1 42.48 4.13 -19.41
C MET A 1 41.65 4.15 -18.13
N THR A 2 40.82 5.18 -17.96
CA THR A 2 40.15 5.52 -16.70
C THR A 2 38.64 5.49 -16.90
N ILE A 3 38.11 4.35 -17.36
CA ILE A 3 36.70 4.22 -17.78
C ILE A 3 35.82 3.53 -16.71
N TYR A 4 36.41 2.93 -15.66
CA TYR A 4 35.64 2.08 -14.72
C TYR A 4 35.10 2.77 -13.45
N ARG A 5 35.20 4.10 -13.31
CA ARG A 5 34.75 4.77 -12.08
C ARG A 5 33.36 5.41 -12.12
N TRP A 6 32.70 5.45 -13.28
CA TRP A 6 31.37 6.08 -13.43
C TRP A 6 30.22 5.10 -13.66
N ALA A 7 30.51 3.81 -13.93
CA ALA A 7 29.46 2.80 -14.16
C ALA A 7 28.77 2.35 -12.86
N SER A 8 29.45 2.43 -11.70
CA SER A 8 28.89 1.99 -10.41
C SER A 8 27.88 2.98 -9.81
N ALA A 9 28.00 4.28 -10.11
CA ALA A 9 27.05 5.28 -9.62
C ALA A 9 25.70 5.22 -10.37
N CYS A 10 25.72 4.90 -11.69
CA CYS A 10 24.50 4.75 -12.49
C CYS A 10 23.69 3.49 -12.11
N LEU A 11 24.36 2.39 -11.78
CA LEU A 11 23.69 1.16 -11.32
C LEU A 11 23.02 1.35 -9.95
N LEU A 12 23.66 2.10 -9.04
CA LEU A 12 23.07 2.50 -7.75
C LEU A 12 21.94 3.54 -7.92
N SER A 13 22.05 4.47 -8.86
CA SER A 13 21.00 5.48 -9.09
C SER A 13 19.75 4.89 -9.77
N MET A 14 19.90 3.95 -10.70
CA MET A 14 18.75 3.29 -11.33
C MET A 14 18.04 2.31 -10.37
N THR A 15 18.80 1.57 -9.55
CA THR A 15 18.19 0.69 -8.53
C THR A 15 17.55 1.50 -7.41
N CYS A 16 18.14 2.62 -6.96
CA CYS A 16 17.48 3.54 -6.04
C CYS A 16 16.26 4.24 -6.66
N ALA A 17 16.30 4.59 -7.95
CA ALA A 17 15.14 5.19 -8.63
C ALA A 17 14.00 4.19 -8.85
N ALA A 18 14.33 2.94 -9.23
CA ALA A 18 13.35 1.86 -9.39
C ALA A 18 12.71 1.49 -8.05
N THR A 19 13.51 1.31 -6.99
CA THR A 19 12.98 1.04 -5.63
C THR A 19 12.20 2.22 -5.05
N ALA A 20 12.58 3.46 -5.33
CA ALA A 20 11.80 4.63 -4.93
C ALA A 20 10.48 4.78 -5.71
N ALA A 21 10.46 4.42 -7.00
CA ALA A 21 9.24 4.41 -7.81
C ALA A 21 8.29 3.29 -7.36
N GLU A 22 8.81 2.08 -7.15
CA GLU A 22 8.06 0.96 -6.57
C GLU A 22 7.51 1.30 -5.18
N PHE A 23 8.31 1.96 -4.34
CA PHE A 23 7.86 2.39 -3.01
C PHE A 23 6.73 3.42 -3.09
N LYS A 24 6.82 4.44 -3.97
CA LYS A 24 5.75 5.42 -4.16
C LYS A 24 4.45 4.78 -4.64
N THR A 25 4.55 3.78 -5.53
CA THR A 25 3.39 3.04 -6.02
C THR A 25 2.75 2.22 -4.90
N ILE A 26 3.55 1.51 -4.09
CA ILE A 26 3.07 0.76 -2.92
C ILE A 26 2.47 1.70 -1.85
N GLU A 27 3.06 2.88 -1.65
CA GLU A 27 2.59 3.89 -0.70
C GLU A 27 1.20 4.42 -1.10
N ALA A 28 1.04 4.83 -2.35
CA ALA A 28 -0.25 5.32 -2.88
C ALA A 28 -1.32 4.23 -2.84
N ASP A 29 -0.95 3.02 -3.22
CA ASP A 29 -1.81 1.85 -3.22
C ASP A 29 -2.28 1.48 -1.81
N LEU A 30 -1.36 1.45 -0.84
CA LEU A 30 -1.67 1.15 0.55
C LEU A 30 -2.52 2.24 1.20
N LEU A 31 -2.28 3.52 0.89
CA LEU A 31 -3.09 4.63 1.37
C LEU A 31 -4.55 4.46 0.91
N ALA A 32 -4.73 4.21 -0.39
CA ALA A 32 -6.03 4.05 -1.01
C ALA A 32 -6.78 2.82 -0.46
N SER A 33 -6.12 1.65 -0.38
CA SER A 33 -6.79 0.46 0.13
C SER A 33 -7.05 0.50 1.62
N ASN A 34 -6.13 0.98 2.44
CA ASN A 34 -6.39 1.09 3.87
C ASN A 34 -7.61 1.97 4.14
N ARG A 35 -7.77 3.05 3.38
CA ARG A 35 -8.95 3.91 3.50
C ARG A 35 -10.23 3.17 3.08
N LEU A 36 -10.20 2.50 1.93
CA LEU A 36 -11.35 1.72 1.45
C LEU A 36 -11.75 0.62 2.44
N PHE A 37 -10.80 -0.18 2.91
CA PHE A 37 -11.06 -1.28 3.83
C PHE A 37 -11.53 -0.77 5.19
N CYS A 38 -10.91 0.28 5.73
CA CYS A 38 -11.36 0.89 6.99
C CYS A 38 -12.79 1.43 6.86
N MET A 39 -13.11 2.16 5.81
CA MET A 39 -14.48 2.65 5.59
C MET A 39 -15.48 1.50 5.40
N THR A 40 -15.08 0.42 4.73
CA THR A 40 -15.93 -0.77 4.54
C THR A 40 -16.27 -1.42 5.89
N GLY A 41 -15.28 -1.57 6.77
CA GLY A 41 -15.49 -2.08 8.13
C GLY A 41 -16.32 -1.12 8.98
N TYR A 42 -16.08 0.19 8.86
CA TYR A 42 -16.84 1.23 9.57
C TYR A 42 -18.33 1.23 9.20
N ASP A 43 -18.62 1.01 7.91
CA ASP A 43 -19.98 0.91 7.37
C ASP A 43 -20.64 -0.46 7.65
N HIS A 44 -19.96 -1.39 8.33
CA HIS A 44 -20.39 -2.79 8.51
C HIS A 44 -20.73 -3.52 7.21
N LYS A 45 -20.05 -3.15 6.11
CA LYS A 45 -20.18 -3.85 4.83
C LYS A 45 -19.35 -5.14 4.84
N PRO A 46 -19.72 -6.17 4.06
CA PRO A 46 -18.89 -7.36 3.90
C PRO A 46 -17.51 -6.98 3.35
N ILE A 47 -16.45 -7.54 3.93
CA ILE A 47 -15.06 -7.29 3.51
C ILE A 47 -14.84 -7.60 2.02
N GLY A 48 -15.60 -8.55 1.46
CA GLY A 48 -15.57 -8.92 0.04
C GLY A 48 -15.81 -7.74 -0.92
N VAL A 49 -16.60 -6.74 -0.52
CA VAL A 49 -16.88 -5.55 -1.35
C VAL A 49 -15.60 -4.73 -1.59
N ALA A 50 -14.77 -4.58 -0.55
CA ALA A 50 -13.48 -3.91 -0.68
C ALA A 50 -12.48 -4.76 -1.49
N TRP A 51 -12.51 -6.08 -1.32
CA TRP A 51 -11.65 -7.00 -2.07
C TRP A 51 -11.89 -6.96 -3.57
N GLU A 52 -13.15 -6.99 -4.02
CA GLU A 52 -13.45 -6.91 -5.45
C GLU A 52 -12.97 -5.58 -6.07
N SER A 53 -13.08 -4.48 -5.32
CA SER A 53 -12.62 -3.16 -5.76
C SER A 53 -11.10 -3.09 -5.96
N VAL A 54 -10.33 -3.78 -5.11
CA VAL A 54 -8.86 -3.75 -5.14
C VAL A 54 -8.27 -4.84 -6.05
N LYS A 55 -8.98 -5.95 -6.22
CA LYS A 55 -8.53 -7.06 -7.06
C LYS A 55 -8.37 -6.65 -8.52
N TYR A 56 -9.30 -5.84 -9.02
CA TYR A 56 -9.25 -5.31 -10.38
C TYR A 56 -8.04 -4.38 -10.60
N SER A 57 -7.71 -3.54 -9.60
CA SER A 57 -6.61 -2.59 -9.72
C SER A 57 -5.22 -3.18 -9.49
N ARG A 58 -5.08 -4.24 -8.66
CA ARG A 58 -3.76 -4.79 -8.27
C ARG A 58 -3.32 -6.05 -8.99
N TYR A 59 -4.27 -6.92 -9.33
CA TYR A 59 -3.97 -8.30 -9.69
C TYR A 59 -4.41 -8.69 -11.09
N GLN A 60 -5.11 -7.81 -11.80
CA GLN A 60 -5.39 -8.00 -13.23
C GLN A 60 -4.31 -7.31 -14.07
N PRO A 61 -3.97 -7.85 -15.26
CA PRO A 61 -3.10 -7.16 -16.20
C PRO A 61 -3.74 -5.84 -16.62
N GLN A 62 -3.03 -4.73 -16.46
CA GLN A 62 -3.45 -3.41 -16.93
C GLN A 62 -2.53 -2.94 -18.07
N SER A 63 -3.02 -2.03 -18.90
CA SER A 63 -2.25 -1.49 -20.02
C SER A 63 -1.13 -0.53 -19.59
N ASP A 64 -1.18 -0.04 -18.35
CA ASP A 64 -0.40 1.08 -17.82
C ASP A 64 0.45 0.74 -16.58
N GLY A 65 0.59 -0.55 -16.21
CA GLY A 65 1.44 -0.95 -15.09
C GLY A 65 1.66 -2.45 -14.94
N ASP A 66 2.76 -2.81 -14.27
CA ASP A 66 3.07 -4.20 -13.94
C ASP A 66 2.13 -4.73 -12.85
N ARG A 67 1.55 -5.91 -13.11
CA ARG A 67 0.73 -6.64 -12.13
C ARG A 67 1.58 -7.01 -10.91
N ILE A 68 1.01 -6.91 -9.71
CA ILE A 68 1.61 -7.54 -8.52
C ILE A 68 1.48 -9.07 -8.66
N PHE A 69 2.61 -9.76 -8.83
CA PHE A 69 2.63 -11.22 -8.94
C PHE A 69 2.06 -11.88 -7.69
N SER A 70 1.29 -12.95 -7.92
CA SER A 70 0.40 -13.57 -6.94
C SER A 70 1.10 -14.29 -5.78
N ASP A 71 2.41 -14.50 -5.87
CA ASP A 71 3.26 -15.24 -4.94
C ASP A 71 4.26 -14.35 -4.17
N THR A 72 4.12 -13.04 -4.26
CA THR A 72 5.07 -12.09 -3.68
C THR A 72 4.80 -11.83 -2.19
N VAL A 73 5.89 -11.58 -1.45
CA VAL A 73 5.83 -11.08 -0.05
C VAL A 73 4.99 -9.80 0.02
N SER A 74 5.09 -8.95 -1.00
CA SER A 74 4.32 -7.71 -1.16
C SER A 74 2.80 -7.95 -1.17
N ARG A 75 2.32 -8.99 -1.86
CA ARG A 75 0.90 -9.35 -1.84
C ARG A 75 0.45 -9.70 -0.43
N ARG A 76 1.15 -10.63 0.25
CA ARG A 76 0.76 -11.05 1.61
C ARG A 76 0.73 -9.86 2.57
N PHE A 77 1.75 -8.99 2.49
CA PHE A 77 1.81 -7.76 3.27
C PHE A 77 0.58 -6.86 3.03
N LEU A 78 0.28 -6.56 1.76
CA LEU A 78 -0.87 -5.72 1.39
C LEU A 78 -2.21 -6.34 1.83
N GLU A 79 -2.33 -7.68 1.77
CA GLU A 79 -3.55 -8.35 2.20
C GLU A 79 -3.76 -8.27 3.72
N GLU A 80 -2.71 -8.42 4.51
CA GLU A 80 -2.77 -8.28 5.96
C GLU A 80 -3.04 -6.85 6.41
N GLU A 81 -2.47 -5.85 5.72
CA GLU A 81 -2.77 -4.44 5.95
C GLU A 81 -4.25 -4.13 5.69
N ASN A 82 -4.80 -4.62 4.58
CA ASN A 82 -6.21 -4.46 4.22
C ASN A 82 -7.15 -5.07 5.27
N LYS A 83 -6.87 -6.29 5.75
CA LYS A 83 -7.65 -6.93 6.82
C LYS A 83 -7.59 -6.11 8.12
N THR A 84 -6.39 -5.66 8.48
CA THR A 84 -6.18 -4.86 9.69
C THR A 84 -6.95 -3.54 9.62
N ALA A 85 -6.92 -2.87 8.47
CA ALA A 85 -7.69 -1.65 8.23
C ALA A 85 -9.20 -1.88 8.39
N PHE A 86 -9.72 -2.98 7.84
CA PHE A 86 -11.13 -3.35 7.97
C PHE A 86 -11.57 -3.51 9.44
N TYR A 87 -10.83 -4.30 10.22
CA TYR A 87 -11.17 -4.50 11.63
C TYR A 87 -11.02 -3.23 12.46
N ASN A 88 -10.06 -2.36 12.13
CA ASN A 88 -9.95 -1.04 12.76
C ASN A 88 -11.17 -0.15 12.45
N GLY A 89 -11.66 -0.17 11.22
CA GLY A 89 -12.89 0.53 10.84
C GLY A 89 -14.10 0.08 11.66
N ALA A 90 -14.31 -1.23 11.77
CA ALA A 90 -15.37 -1.80 12.60
C ALA A 90 -15.23 -1.39 14.07
N LYS A 91 -14.00 -1.43 14.62
CA LYS A 91 -13.70 -0.97 15.97
C LYS A 91 -13.98 0.52 16.16
N TYR A 92 -13.62 1.37 15.20
CA TYR A 92 -13.90 2.81 15.27
C TYR A 92 -15.39 3.10 15.35
N ARG A 93 -16.20 2.36 14.59
CA ARG A 93 -17.65 2.47 14.65
C ARG A 93 -18.20 2.10 16.03
N VAL A 94 -17.74 0.97 16.61
CA VAL A 94 -18.12 0.53 17.96
C VAL A 94 -17.72 1.54 19.04
N LEU A 95 -16.55 2.17 18.89
CA LEU A 95 -16.05 3.19 19.81
C LEU A 95 -16.67 4.59 19.61
N GLY A 96 -17.64 4.74 18.68
CA GLY A 96 -18.28 6.03 18.40
C GLY A 96 -17.33 7.06 17.75
N LYS A 97 -16.22 6.62 17.17
CA LYS A 97 -15.30 7.52 16.46
C LYS A 97 -15.94 8.00 15.14
N PRO A 98 -15.64 9.24 14.70
CA PRO A 98 -16.09 9.72 13.40
C PRO A 98 -15.42 8.92 12.27
N ALA A 99 -16.08 8.86 11.11
CA ALA A 99 -15.53 8.21 9.91
C ALA A 99 -14.17 8.79 9.48
N SER A 100 -13.89 10.06 9.82
CA SER A 100 -12.58 10.70 9.60
C SER A 100 -11.43 9.94 10.26
N ALA A 101 -11.68 9.17 11.34
CA ALA A 101 -10.67 8.34 11.98
C ALA A 101 -10.05 7.29 11.04
N CYS A 102 -10.78 6.85 10.02
CA CYS A 102 -10.23 5.98 8.98
C CYS A 102 -9.20 6.69 8.09
N TYR A 103 -9.38 7.99 7.85
CA TYR A 103 -8.48 8.81 7.05
C TYR A 103 -7.18 9.03 7.81
N ASP A 104 -7.30 9.38 9.10
CA ASP A 104 -6.17 9.57 10.01
C ASP A 104 -5.37 8.27 10.17
N TYR A 105 -6.06 7.12 10.30
CA TYR A 105 -5.43 5.81 10.36
C TYR A 105 -4.56 5.52 9.13
N SER A 106 -5.11 5.70 7.93
CA SER A 106 -4.40 5.42 6.68
C SER A 106 -3.19 6.32 6.51
N ALA A 107 -3.33 7.63 6.77
CA ALA A 107 -2.21 8.58 6.72
C ALA A 107 -1.11 8.24 7.74
N ALA A 108 -1.50 7.93 8.99
CA ALA A 108 -0.54 7.56 10.02
C ALA A 108 0.18 6.24 9.71
N ARG A 109 -0.49 5.29 9.02
CA ARG A 109 0.14 4.02 8.64
C ARG A 109 1.23 4.23 7.59
N ILE A 110 0.96 5.08 6.60
CA ILE A 110 1.94 5.49 5.57
C ILE A 110 3.14 6.20 6.19
N GLN A 111 2.91 7.15 7.09
CA GLN A 111 3.99 7.85 7.80
C GLN A 111 4.88 6.88 8.60
N ARG A 112 4.28 5.89 9.27
CA ARG A 112 5.06 4.84 9.97
C ARG A 112 5.93 4.05 9.00
N MET A 113 5.41 3.68 7.83
CA MET A 113 6.18 2.95 6.82
C MET A 113 7.32 3.77 6.21
N ALA A 114 7.07 5.04 5.90
CA ALA A 114 8.11 5.96 5.47
C ALA A 114 9.19 6.14 6.56
N GLY A 115 8.81 6.11 7.84
CA GLY A 115 9.73 6.12 8.97
C GLY A 115 10.64 4.88 9.03
N TYR A 116 10.14 3.69 8.70
CA TYR A 116 10.93 2.46 8.65
C TYR A 116 11.98 2.44 7.52
N LEU A 117 11.80 3.24 6.46
CA LEU A 117 12.72 3.29 5.33
C LEU A 117 13.80 4.38 5.44
N LYS A 118 13.72 5.23 6.47
CA LYS A 118 14.75 6.24 6.77
C LYS A 118 15.89 5.68 7.62
N VAL A 119 15.91 4.37 7.87
CA VAL A 119 16.91 3.66 8.68
C VAL A 119 17.90 2.96 7.77
#